data_AF-A0A832EIV9-F1
#
_entry.id   AF-A0A832EIV9-F1
#
_cell.length_a   1.000
_cell.length_b   1.000
_cell.length_c   1.000
_cell.angle_alpha   90.00
_cell.angle_beta   90.00
_cell.angle_gamma   90.00
#
_symmetry.space_group_name_H-M   'P 1'
#
loop_
_entity.id
_entity.type
_entity.pdbx_description
1 polymer ?
#
loop_
_entity_poly.entity_id
_entity_poly.type
_entity_poly.pdbx_seq_one_letter_code
_entity_poly.pdbx_strand_id
1 'polypeptide(L)'
;IGRGAFYNPWIFQHIRHFLATGETLPEPSLDERFAVMTRHLDRMVEVFGEDIGCRMFRKIAVEYATRFGPAAEFKRRAVRLTRRQEFPEIIAAYKAWRAPFLDETGALRPRYAPRPLAAATTLAVPAGPNELW
;
A
#
# COMPACT_ATOMS: atom_id res chain seq x y z
N ILE A 1 0.48 15.77 6.41
CA ILE A 1 0.47 14.40 5.81
C ILE A 1 1.48 14.41 4.67
N GLY A 2 2.48 13.52 4.66
CA GLY A 2 3.56 13.52 3.65
C GLY A 2 3.95 12.10 3.24
N ARG A 3 5.11 11.61 3.73
CA ARG A 3 5.62 10.27 3.39
C ARG A 3 4.64 9.12 3.66
N GLY A 4 3.80 9.24 4.71
CA GLY A 4 2.81 8.22 5.07
C GLY A 4 1.71 7.98 4.01
N ALA A 5 1.44 8.95 3.14
CA ALA A 5 0.42 8.81 2.09
C ALA A 5 0.88 7.90 0.94
N PHE A 6 2.19 7.82 0.67
CA PHE A 6 2.72 6.95 -0.40
C PHE A 6 2.50 5.46 -0.11
N TYR A 7 2.55 5.06 1.17
CA TYR A 7 2.38 3.66 1.59
C TYR A 7 0.93 3.32 1.97
N ASN A 8 0.07 4.33 2.12
CA ASN A 8 -1.31 4.19 2.56
C ASN A 8 -2.19 5.27 1.90
N PRO A 9 -2.64 5.09 0.65
CA PRO A 9 -3.55 6.03 0.00
C PRO A 9 -4.90 6.17 0.74
N TRP A 10 -5.26 5.22 1.61
CA TRP A 10 -6.45 5.27 2.46
C TRP A 10 -6.29 6.20 3.67
N ILE A 11 -5.11 6.78 3.92
CA ILE A 11 -4.86 7.67 5.06
C ILE A 11 -5.87 8.82 5.14
N PHE A 12 -6.30 9.37 4.00
CA PHE A 12 -7.28 10.46 3.97
C PHE A 12 -8.67 9.98 4.40
N GLN A 13 -9.09 8.79 3.96
CA GLN A 13 -10.34 8.18 4.37
C GLN A 13 -10.32 7.83 5.87
N HIS A 14 -9.21 7.29 6.35
CA HIS A 14 -9.04 6.93 7.76
C HIS A 14 -9.09 8.17 8.64
N ILE A 15 -8.38 9.24 8.28
CA ILE A 15 -8.41 10.51 9.03
C ILE A 15 -9.81 11.09 9.06
N ARG A 16 -10.49 11.16 7.91
CA ARG A 16 -11.84 11.70 7.83
C ARG A 16 -12.82 10.90 8.70
N HIS A 17 -12.74 9.57 8.67
CA HIS A 17 -13.59 8.71 9.49
C HIS A 17 -13.30 8.88 10.98
N PHE A 18 -12.02 8.89 11.37
CA PHE A 18 -11.61 9.08 12.75
C PHE A 18 -12.05 10.44 13.30
N LEU A 19 -11.89 11.52 12.53
CA LEU A 19 -12.36 12.85 12.94
C LEU A 19 -13.89 12.93 13.10
N ALA A 20 -14.65 12.11 12.36
CA ALA A 20 -16.10 12.11 12.40
C ALA A 20 -16.69 11.20 13.51
N THR A 21 -16.02 10.08 13.83
CA THR A 21 -16.59 9.02 14.68
C THR A 21 -15.77 8.73 15.94
N GLY A 22 -14.51 9.15 15.99
CA GLY A 22 -13.54 8.73 17.00
C GLY A 22 -12.98 7.31 16.79
N GLU A 23 -13.44 6.59 15.76
CA GLU A 23 -13.06 5.19 15.50
C GLU A 23 -12.03 5.08 14.37
N THR A 24 -11.18 4.04 14.44
CA THR A 24 -10.16 3.77 13.41
C THR A 24 -10.68 2.71 12.44
N LEU A 25 -10.65 3.00 11.15
CA LEU A 25 -11.00 2.02 10.12
C LEU A 25 -9.99 0.86 10.07
N PRO A 26 -10.45 -0.36 9.75
CA PRO A 26 -9.56 -1.49 9.54
C PRO A 26 -8.57 -1.22 8.40
N GLU A 27 -7.43 -1.90 8.42
CA GLU A 27 -6.51 -1.83 7.29
C GLU A 27 -7.14 -2.43 6.01
N PRO A 28 -6.91 -1.83 4.84
CA PRO A 28 -7.46 -2.32 3.59
C PRO A 28 -6.87 -3.69 3.27
N SER A 29 -7.75 -4.57 2.79
CA SER A 29 -7.44 -5.91 2.33
C SER A 29 -6.44 -5.89 1.16
N LEU A 30 -5.83 -7.05 0.91
CA LEU A 30 -4.91 -7.19 -0.21
C LEU A 30 -5.60 -6.93 -1.56
N ASP A 31 -6.87 -7.32 -1.70
CA ASP A 31 -7.64 -7.14 -2.92
C ASP A 31 -8.03 -5.67 -3.16
N GLU A 32 -8.43 -4.94 -2.12
CA GLU A 32 -8.64 -3.49 -2.20
C GLU A 32 -7.34 -2.77 -2.61
N ARG A 33 -6.19 -3.24 -2.11
CA ARG A 33 -4.90 -2.70 -2.51
C ARG A 33 -4.65 -2.91 -4.00
N PHE A 34 -4.88 -4.12 -4.51
CA PHE A 34 -4.73 -4.37 -5.95
C PHE A 34 -5.71 -3.58 -6.81
N ALA A 35 -6.94 -3.38 -6.36
CA ALA A 35 -7.91 -2.55 -7.08
C ALA A 35 -7.42 -1.09 -7.21
N VAL A 36 -6.92 -0.50 -6.11
CA VAL A 36 -6.36 0.85 -6.13
C VAL A 36 -5.10 0.94 -6.98
N MET A 37 -4.20 -0.03 -6.87
CA MET A 37 -2.98 -0.09 -7.69
C MET A 37 -3.30 -0.20 -9.18
N THR A 38 -4.29 -1.00 -9.54
CA THR A 38 -4.75 -1.17 -10.93
C THR A 38 -5.27 0.15 -11.48
N ARG A 39 -6.15 0.82 -10.73
CA ARG A 39 -6.66 2.14 -11.11
C ARG A 39 -5.55 3.19 -11.21
N HIS A 40 -4.56 3.15 -10.33
CA HIS A 40 -3.42 4.07 -10.38
C HIS A 40 -2.61 3.85 -11.67
N LEU A 41 -2.29 2.60 -11.99
CA LEU A 41 -1.60 2.27 -13.24
C LEU A 41 -2.42 2.69 -14.47
N ASP A 42 -3.74 2.47 -14.48
CA ASP A 42 -4.63 2.93 -15.57
C ASP A 42 -4.49 4.44 -15.80
N ARG A 43 -4.56 5.24 -14.73
CA ARG A 43 -4.42 6.69 -14.83
C ARG A 43 -3.03 7.14 -15.27
N MET A 44 -1.99 6.42 -14.86
CA MET A 44 -0.63 6.73 -15.33
C MET A 44 -0.46 6.46 -16.82
N VAL A 45 -1.03 5.36 -17.30
CA VAL A 45 -1.01 5.01 -18.73
C VAL A 45 -1.83 6.01 -19.55
N GLU A 46 -2.99 6.44 -19.04
CA GLU A 46 -3.82 7.47 -19.67
C GLU A 46 -3.10 8.81 -19.81
N VAL A 47 -2.39 9.26 -18.76
CA VAL A 47 -1.77 10.60 -18.73
C VAL A 47 -0.39 10.63 -19.40
N PHE A 48 0.43 9.59 -19.21
CA PHE A 48 1.83 9.59 -19.64
C PHE A 48 2.11 8.67 -20.84
N GLY A 49 1.11 7.93 -21.31
CA GLY A 49 1.28 6.85 -22.26
C GLY A 49 1.81 5.57 -21.61
N GLU A 50 1.70 4.45 -22.32
CA GLU A 50 1.96 3.12 -21.73
C GLU A 50 3.41 2.94 -21.25
N ASP A 51 4.41 3.22 -22.10
CA ASP A 51 5.82 2.98 -21.76
C ASP A 51 6.27 3.81 -20.54
N ILE A 52 6.02 5.13 -20.56
CA ILE A 52 6.40 6.03 -19.46
C ILE A 52 5.57 5.75 -18.21
N GLY A 53 4.25 5.58 -18.38
CA GLY A 53 3.32 5.27 -17.29
C GLY A 53 3.71 4.00 -16.55
N CYS A 54 3.99 2.92 -17.27
CA CYS A 54 4.47 1.67 -16.68
C CYS A 54 5.80 1.86 -15.96
N ARG A 55 6.80 2.54 -16.56
CA ARG A 55 8.12 2.77 -15.93
C ARG A 55 8.00 3.53 -14.62
N MET A 56 7.22 4.61 -14.59
CA MET A 56 7.01 5.39 -13.37
C MET A 56 6.27 4.59 -12.30
N PHE A 57 5.30 3.77 -12.71
CA PHE A 57 4.52 2.93 -11.79
C PHE A 57 5.36 1.86 -11.09
N ARG A 58 6.47 1.39 -11.67
CA ARG A 58 7.36 0.37 -11.05
C ARG A 58 7.77 0.73 -9.62
N LYS A 59 8.18 1.98 -9.41
CA LYS A 59 8.58 2.49 -8.09
C LYS A 59 7.39 2.47 -7.12
N ILE A 60 6.27 3.00 -7.57
CA ILE A 60 5.02 3.05 -6.79
C ILE A 60 4.60 1.64 -6.37
N ALA A 61 4.61 0.67 -7.30
CA ALA A 61 4.24 -0.70 -7.03
C ALA A 61 5.11 -1.34 -5.91
N VAL A 62 6.42 -1.08 -5.93
CA VAL A 62 7.33 -1.56 -4.87
C VAL A 62 7.02 -0.93 -3.51
N GLU A 63 6.61 0.33 -3.48
CA GLU A 63 6.21 1.04 -2.25
C GLU A 63 4.91 0.44 -1.67
N TYR A 64 3.90 0.14 -2.50
CA TYR A 64 2.69 -0.59 -2.06
C TYR A 64 3.03 -1.94 -1.43
N ALA A 65 3.99 -2.66 -2.04
CA ALA A 65 4.37 -4.00 -1.61
C ALA A 65 5.03 -4.05 -0.22
N THR A 66 5.37 -2.90 0.38
CA THR A 66 5.89 -2.84 1.77
C THR A 66 4.87 -3.31 2.81
N ARG A 67 3.56 -3.25 2.48
CA ARG A 67 2.46 -3.66 3.36
C ARG A 67 1.95 -5.07 3.07
N PHE A 68 2.59 -5.83 2.19
CA PHE A 68 2.10 -7.15 1.75
C PHE A 68 2.64 -8.32 2.59
N GLY A 69 3.58 -8.07 3.51
CA GLY A 69 4.40 -9.12 4.12
C GLY A 69 5.48 -9.61 3.14
N PRO A 70 5.71 -10.93 3.00
CA PRO A 70 6.55 -11.48 1.95
C PRO A 70 6.08 -11.01 0.57
N ALA A 71 6.96 -10.33 -0.17
CA ALA A 71 6.62 -9.70 -1.45
C ALA A 71 7.76 -9.77 -2.47
N ALA A 72 8.72 -10.68 -2.29
CA ALA A 72 9.88 -10.81 -3.18
C ALA A 72 9.43 -11.09 -4.62
N GLU A 73 8.49 -12.00 -4.82
CA GLU A 73 7.96 -12.33 -6.15
C GLU A 73 7.25 -11.16 -6.80
N PHE A 74 6.41 -10.45 -6.05
CA PHE A 74 5.72 -9.27 -6.54
C PHE A 74 6.71 -8.19 -6.98
N LYS A 75 7.68 -7.84 -6.11
CA LYS A 75 8.68 -6.81 -6.41
C LYS A 75 9.52 -7.18 -7.64
N ARG A 76 9.96 -8.43 -7.76
CA ARG A 76 10.75 -8.94 -8.89
C ARG A 76 10.04 -8.73 -10.24
N ARG A 77 8.73 -9.00 -10.28
CA ARG A 77 7.92 -8.82 -11.49
C ARG A 77 7.55 -7.35 -11.72
N ALA A 78 7.16 -6.64 -10.67
CA ALA A 78 6.75 -5.24 -10.74
C ALA A 78 7.83 -4.33 -11.35
N VAL A 79 9.11 -4.53 -11.00
CA VAL A 79 10.22 -3.73 -11.57
C VAL A 79 10.47 -3.98 -13.06
N ARG A 80 9.86 -5.02 -13.64
CA ARG A 80 9.96 -5.36 -15.07
C ARG A 80 8.68 -5.04 -15.86
N LEU A 81 7.68 -4.43 -15.22
CA LEU A 81 6.41 -4.08 -15.87
C LEU A 81 6.65 -3.16 -17.08
N THR A 82 6.24 -3.58 -18.27
CA THR A 82 6.36 -2.82 -19.52
C THR A 82 5.02 -2.50 -20.16
N ARG A 83 4.00 -3.34 -19.95
CA ARG A 83 2.67 -3.17 -20.52
C ARG A 83 1.62 -3.22 -19.44
N ARG A 84 0.55 -2.45 -19.62
CA ARG A 84 -0.57 -2.42 -18.68
C ARG A 84 -1.18 -3.81 -18.46
N GLN A 85 -1.27 -4.59 -19.52
CA GLN A 85 -1.91 -5.91 -19.55
C GLN A 85 -1.16 -6.96 -18.72
N GLU A 86 0.12 -6.75 -18.42
CA GLU A 86 0.91 -7.67 -17.59
C GLU A 86 0.51 -7.59 -16.11
N PHE A 87 -0.06 -6.47 -15.66
CA PHE A 87 -0.27 -6.23 -14.23
C PHE A 87 -1.21 -7.25 -13.55
N PRO A 88 -2.34 -7.67 -14.14
CA PRO A 88 -3.15 -8.78 -13.65
C PRO A 88 -2.37 -10.10 -13.50
N GLU A 89 -1.45 -10.40 -14.42
CA GLU A 89 -0.61 -11.60 -14.35
C GLU A 89 0.38 -11.52 -13.19
N ILE A 90 0.94 -10.34 -12.93
CA ILE A 90 1.80 -10.10 -11.77
C ILE A 90 1.03 -10.33 -10.46
N ILE A 91 -0.22 -9.85 -10.39
CA ILE A 91 -1.11 -10.06 -9.24
C ILE A 91 -1.38 -11.56 -9.05
N ALA A 92 -1.77 -12.27 -10.11
CA ALA A 92 -2.07 -13.70 -10.05
C ALA A 92 -0.85 -14.52 -9.62
N ALA A 93 0.32 -14.25 -10.21
CA ALA A 93 1.56 -14.91 -9.85
C ALA A 93 1.96 -14.66 -8.39
N TYR A 94 1.76 -13.43 -7.91
CA TYR A 94 2.01 -13.12 -6.50
C TYR A 94 1.04 -13.85 -5.56
N LYS A 95 -0.26 -13.90 -5.87
CA LYS A 95 -1.24 -14.63 -5.06
C LYS A 95 -0.88 -16.12 -4.95
N ALA A 96 -0.49 -16.74 -6.07
CA ALA A 96 -0.03 -18.13 -6.09
C ALA A 96 1.24 -18.33 -5.25
N TRP A 97 2.25 -17.47 -5.42
CA TRP A 97 3.49 -17.52 -4.65
C TRP A 97 3.27 -17.24 -3.15
N ARG A 98 2.25 -16.46 -2.81
CA ARG A 98 1.92 -16.08 -1.43
C ARG A 98 1.28 -17.22 -0.64
N ALA A 99 0.64 -18.19 -1.30
CA ALA A 99 -0.17 -19.23 -0.66
C ALA A 99 0.53 -19.97 0.51
N PRO A 100 1.83 -20.35 0.43
CA PRO A 100 2.50 -21.04 1.54
C PRO A 100 2.67 -20.20 2.83
N PHE A 101 2.55 -18.87 2.74
CA PHE A 101 2.68 -17.97 3.89
C PHE A 101 1.35 -17.76 4.63
N LEU A 102 0.27 -18.35 4.14
CA LEU A 102 -1.07 -18.19 4.70
C LEU A 102 -1.38 -19.27 5.74
N ASP A 103 -2.32 -18.93 6.61
CA ASP A 103 -3.01 -19.87 7.51
C ASP A 103 -4.29 -20.41 6.86
N GLU A 104 -5.03 -21.23 7.62
CA GLU A 104 -6.27 -21.88 7.20
C GLU A 104 -7.40 -20.89 6.87
N THR A 105 -7.30 -19.65 7.38
CA THR A 105 -8.28 -18.58 7.13
C THR A 105 -7.90 -17.71 5.93
N GLY A 106 -6.75 -17.95 5.30
CA GLY A 106 -6.21 -17.13 4.20
C GLY A 106 -5.49 -15.86 4.67
N ALA A 107 -5.33 -15.66 5.98
CA ALA A 107 -4.56 -14.57 6.55
C ALA A 107 -3.05 -14.91 6.57
N LEU A 108 -2.20 -13.89 6.68
CA LEU A 108 -0.76 -14.12 6.85
C LEU A 108 -0.50 -14.68 8.24
N ARG A 109 0.30 -15.75 8.31
CA ARG A 109 0.79 -16.26 9.60
C ARG A 109 1.48 -15.12 10.37
N PRO A 110 1.37 -15.07 11.71
CA PRO A 110 1.86 -13.94 12.51
C PRO A 110 3.32 -13.53 12.24
N ARG A 111 4.21 -14.52 12.00
CA ARG A 111 5.63 -14.26 11.67
C ARG A 111 5.87 -13.50 10.36
N TYR A 112 4.89 -13.45 9.47
CA TYR A 112 4.95 -12.81 8.16
C TYR A 112 4.06 -11.57 8.07
N ALA A 113 3.23 -11.31 9.09
CA ALA A 113 2.35 -10.17 9.12
C ALA A 113 3.19 -8.87 9.23
N PRO A 114 2.91 -7.84 8.41
CA PRO A 114 3.56 -6.54 8.57
C PRO A 114 3.16 -5.95 9.93
N ARG A 115 4.05 -5.16 10.53
CA ARG A 115 3.75 -4.45 11.77
C ARG A 115 2.47 -3.63 11.58
N PRO A 116 1.46 -3.77 12.47
CA PRO A 116 0.26 -2.96 12.41
C PRO A 116 0.63 -1.48 12.37
N LEU A 117 -0.14 -0.68 11.62
CA LEU A 117 -0.09 0.78 11.75
C LEU A 117 -0.69 1.13 13.13
N ALA A 118 0.05 0.86 14.21
CA ALA A 118 -0.42 1.16 15.55
C ALA A 118 -0.72 2.66 15.67
N ALA A 119 -1.84 2.97 16.35
CA ALA A 119 -2.22 4.31 16.77
C ALA A 119 -1.01 5.01 17.37
N ALA A 120 -0.85 6.28 17.02
CA ALA A 120 0.26 7.14 17.41
C ALA A 120 0.84 6.69 18.74
N THR A 121 2.12 6.28 18.76
CA THR A 121 2.90 6.42 19.99
C THR A 121 2.58 7.82 20.48
N THR A 122 2.02 7.94 21.69
CA THR A 122 1.78 9.21 22.35
C THR A 122 3.14 9.84 22.58
N LEU A 123 3.76 10.36 21.52
CA LEU A 123 4.85 11.29 21.59
C LEU A 123 4.18 12.50 22.19
N ALA A 124 4.36 12.66 23.50
CA ALA A 124 4.00 13.88 24.19
C ALA A 124 4.65 15.01 23.37
N VAL A 125 3.82 15.77 22.66
CA VAL A 125 4.27 16.99 22.01
C VAL A 125 4.65 17.90 23.17
N PRO A 126 5.93 18.25 23.35
CA PRO A 126 6.30 19.14 24.44
C PRO A 126 5.55 20.45 24.19
N ALA A 127 4.79 20.91 25.18
CA ALA A 127 4.25 22.26 25.19
C ALA A 127 5.45 23.21 25.37
N GLY A 128 6.14 23.52 24.27
CA GLY A 128 7.09 24.62 24.24
C GLY A 128 6.36 25.94 24.46
N PRO A 129 7.02 26.97 25.00
CA PRO A 129 6.39 28.26 25.24
C PRO A 129 6.03 28.91 23.90
N ASN A 130 4.73 29.00 23.61
CA ASN A 130 4.15 29.64 22.42
C ASN A 130 4.22 31.19 22.46
N GLU A 131 5.09 31.79 23.29
CA GLU A 131 5.07 33.24 23.56
C GLU A 131 6.24 34.02 22.96
N LEU A 132 7.10 33.39 22.14
CA LEU A 132 8.24 34.08 21.52
C LEU A 132 8.37 33.75 20.02
N TRP A 133 7.35 34.06 19.23
CA TRP A 133 7.45 34.32 17.79
C TRP A 133 6.40 35.34 17.35
#